data_AF-A0A3E2TFP3-F1
#
_entry.id   AF-A0A3E2TFP3-F1
#
_cell.length_a   1.000
_cell.length_b   1.000
_cell.length_c   1.000
_cell.angle_alpha   90.00
_cell.angle_beta   90.00
_cell.angle_gamma   90.00
#
_symmetry.space_group_name_H-M   'P 1'
#
loop_
_entity.id
_entity.type
_entity.pdbx_description
1 polymer ?
#
loop_
_entity_poly.entity_id
_entity_poly.type
_entity_poly.pdbx_seq_one_letter_code
_entity_poly.pdbx_strand_id
1 'polypeptide(L)'
;MKKNKVFSLAIAFLMLFNIAAPAIASADSEESYESNSLMEEYQNKLPQLSESKMLEGATVLEENKVKDVPLMKAYQEDLQTLAEDRAFDLPPAAQKYNPDTIYDLDSIAPRIKLLGLTGIFIHRCSTELIYKVQAAHSKAAGEVAIAIITALNPFASVDDIEAASERISTAMDELVQMPDLTADDFATIYLKKVFNKDVREARKLLNNYYRDDLSEVGVKGKREFVRSSLSKEINDVYKKGNSQIQVKNLIELDARLKSACQSALLERDVYASPKWLSGTIDKEIRDIRNIKNKTSRYLTADERNAFENELRKANDVRRAKDVSYSRAAEGVYILRDYVNELRAKHPQEFESVLALREGEAISWREFNVQSEMPDPARISKIIWLNSPSFDFLPDGFKPSDNEEIIVGYGNEENKLQYGSYETYTYNRDRLRASEEVVAPDFGDEEDTDNSTVSGGYLIFNFN
;
A
#
# COMPACT_ATOMS: atom_id res chain seq x y z
N MET A 1 24.89 24.66 -9.15
CA MET A 1 23.79 25.56 -8.74
C MET A 1 22.82 24.83 -7.80
N LYS A 2 21.98 25.54 -7.03
CA LYS A 2 20.96 24.93 -6.17
C LYS A 2 19.82 24.38 -7.04
N LYS A 3 19.37 23.14 -6.80
CA LYS A 3 18.18 22.56 -7.46
C LYS A 3 16.92 23.08 -6.77
N ASN A 4 16.02 23.75 -7.50
CA ASN A 4 14.76 24.28 -6.96
C ASN A 4 13.73 23.15 -6.75
N LYS A 5 13.87 22.38 -5.67
CA LYS A 5 12.93 21.34 -5.22
C LYS A 5 11.62 21.93 -4.63
N VAL A 6 10.96 22.82 -5.36
CA VAL A 6 9.73 23.51 -4.91
C VAL A 6 8.52 23.16 -5.80
N PHE A 7 8.74 22.91 -7.10
CA PHE A 7 7.72 22.33 -7.97
C PHE A 7 7.43 20.85 -7.66
N SER A 8 8.34 20.18 -6.95
CA SER A 8 8.33 18.73 -6.71
C SER A 8 7.59 18.29 -5.43
N LEU A 9 6.57 19.04 -4.98
CA LEU A 9 5.88 18.76 -3.70
C LEU A 9 4.35 18.74 -3.78
N ALA A 10 3.72 19.46 -4.73
CA ALA A 10 2.25 19.52 -4.82
C ALA A 10 1.64 18.19 -5.35
N ILE A 11 2.27 17.59 -6.36
CA ILE A 11 1.80 16.35 -7.02
C ILE A 11 1.73 15.16 -6.03
N ALA A 12 2.47 15.20 -4.94
CA ALA A 12 2.43 14.16 -3.90
C ALA A 12 1.10 14.08 -3.13
N PHE A 13 0.27 15.13 -3.15
CA PHE A 13 -0.95 15.23 -2.34
C PHE A 13 -2.22 14.67 -3.00
N LEU A 14 -2.17 14.31 -4.29
CA LEU A 14 -3.28 13.67 -5.01
C LEU A 14 -3.26 12.13 -4.91
N MET A 15 -2.13 11.52 -4.54
CA MET A 15 -1.93 10.07 -4.53
C MET A 15 -2.58 9.34 -3.33
N LEU A 16 -3.75 9.79 -2.86
CA LEU A 16 -4.43 9.22 -1.69
C LEU A 16 -5.91 8.82 -1.90
N PHE A 17 -6.56 9.23 -3.00
CA PHE A 17 -7.96 8.86 -3.26
C PHE A 17 -8.18 8.38 -4.69
N ASN A 18 -7.78 7.13 -4.96
CA ASN A 18 -8.60 6.12 -5.64
C ASN A 18 -7.85 4.78 -5.72
N ILE A 19 -7.80 4.06 -4.59
CA ILE A 19 -7.63 2.60 -4.63
C ILE A 19 -9.03 2.00 -4.70
N ALA A 20 -9.70 2.21 -5.83
CA ALA A 20 -10.78 1.32 -6.22
C ALA A 20 -10.12 -0.02 -6.56
N ALA A 21 -10.40 -1.06 -5.77
CA ALA A 21 -10.28 -2.41 -6.31
C ALA A 21 -11.30 -2.51 -7.47
N PRO A 22 -11.01 -3.30 -8.53
CA PRO A 22 -12.07 -3.68 -9.46
C PRO A 22 -13.23 -4.26 -8.64
N ALA A 23 -14.43 -3.76 -8.90
CA ALA A 23 -15.59 -4.14 -8.10
C ALA A 23 -15.81 -5.65 -8.24
N ILE A 24 -16.02 -6.35 -7.12
CA ILE A 24 -16.42 -7.75 -7.14
C ILE A 24 -17.89 -7.80 -7.57
N ALA A 25 -18.11 -7.64 -8.88
CA ALA A 25 -19.38 -7.94 -9.52
C ALA A 25 -19.62 -9.45 -9.37
N SER A 26 -20.72 -9.81 -8.72
CA SER A 26 -21.24 -11.17 -8.75
C SER A 26 -21.53 -11.55 -10.21
N ALA A 27 -21.12 -12.75 -10.61
CA ALA A 27 -21.33 -13.25 -11.97
C ALA A 27 -22.83 -13.50 -12.25
N ASP A 28 -23.55 -12.45 -12.65
CA ASP A 28 -24.85 -12.48 -13.34
C ASP A 28 -25.21 -11.07 -13.90
N SER A 29 -24.39 -10.56 -14.82
CA SER A 29 -24.72 -9.36 -15.61
C SER A 29 -23.95 -9.32 -16.94
N GLU A 30 -24.64 -9.49 -18.07
CA GLU A 30 -24.10 -9.22 -19.42
C GLU A 30 -24.04 -7.70 -19.69
N GLU A 31 -23.34 -6.93 -18.86
CA GLU A 31 -22.97 -5.55 -19.18
C GLU A 31 -21.73 -5.56 -20.07
N SER A 32 -21.94 -5.41 -21.37
CA SER A 32 -20.85 -5.24 -22.34
C SER A 32 -20.16 -3.89 -22.10
N TYR A 33 -18.99 -3.92 -21.45
CA TYR A 33 -18.11 -2.76 -21.38
C TYR A 33 -17.75 -2.29 -22.80
N GLU A 34 -18.28 -1.15 -23.23
CA GLU A 34 -17.82 -0.46 -24.44
C GLU A 34 -16.39 0.05 -24.20
N SER A 35 -15.43 -0.82 -24.46
CA SER A 35 -14.01 -0.48 -24.53
C SER A 35 -13.80 0.51 -25.67
N ASN A 36 -13.65 1.79 -25.35
CA ASN A 36 -13.14 2.80 -26.28
C ASN A 36 -11.92 2.27 -27.03
N SER A 37 -11.80 2.59 -28.32
CA SER A 37 -10.62 2.28 -29.10
C SER A 37 -9.39 3.03 -28.57
N LEU A 38 -8.20 2.51 -28.84
CA LEU A 38 -6.92 3.15 -28.46
C LEU A 38 -6.82 4.59 -28.98
N MET A 39 -7.44 4.88 -30.14
CA MET A 39 -7.45 6.19 -30.78
C MET A 39 -8.41 7.18 -30.11
N GLU A 40 -9.59 6.73 -29.67
CA GLU A 40 -10.51 7.54 -28.88
C GLU A 40 -9.95 7.83 -27.49
N GLU A 41 -9.30 6.83 -26.86
CA GLU A 41 -8.60 7.04 -25.60
C GLU A 41 -7.44 8.04 -25.74
N TYR A 42 -6.71 8.03 -26.86
CA TYR A 42 -5.72 9.06 -27.18
C TYR A 42 -6.34 10.45 -27.27
N GLN A 43 -7.46 10.60 -28.01
CA GLN A 43 -8.12 11.89 -28.18
C GLN A 43 -8.67 12.44 -26.85
N ASN A 44 -9.09 11.56 -25.94
CA ASN A 44 -9.67 11.93 -24.64
C ASN A 44 -8.64 12.13 -23.52
N LYS A 45 -7.59 11.30 -23.42
CA LYS A 45 -6.61 11.34 -22.32
C LYS A 45 -5.38 12.20 -22.59
N LEU A 46 -5.04 12.49 -23.86
CA LEU A 46 -3.85 13.26 -24.23
C LEU A 46 -4.21 14.68 -24.77
N PRO A 47 -3.46 15.73 -24.39
CA PRO A 47 -3.76 17.09 -24.81
C PRO A 47 -3.46 17.29 -26.30
N GLN A 48 -4.49 17.67 -27.07
CA GLN A 48 -4.33 17.98 -28.49
C GLN A 48 -3.67 19.36 -28.66
N LEU A 49 -2.34 19.33 -28.81
CA LEU A 49 -1.50 20.53 -28.90
C LEU A 49 -1.47 21.10 -30.33
N SER A 50 -1.29 22.42 -30.44
CA SER A 50 -0.92 23.04 -31.71
C SER A 50 0.54 22.70 -32.07
N GLU A 51 0.85 22.64 -33.36
CA GLU A 51 2.21 22.42 -33.89
C GLU A 51 3.26 23.33 -33.21
N SER A 52 2.92 24.61 -33.04
CA SER A 52 3.74 25.61 -32.34
C SER A 52 4.08 25.28 -30.88
N LYS A 53 3.26 24.45 -30.21
CA LYS A 53 3.52 23.93 -28.85
C LYS A 53 4.27 22.60 -28.89
N MET A 54 4.03 21.76 -29.90
CA MET A 54 4.79 20.53 -30.10
C MET A 54 6.27 20.80 -30.40
N LEU A 55 6.54 21.92 -31.08
CA LEU A 55 7.87 22.43 -31.42
C LEU A 55 8.45 23.40 -30.36
N GLU A 56 7.81 23.58 -29.20
CA GLU A 56 8.28 24.54 -28.21
C GLU A 56 9.68 24.17 -27.67
N GLY A 57 10.66 25.03 -27.93
CA GLY A 57 12.07 24.81 -27.59
C GLY A 57 12.86 23.93 -28.58
N ALA A 58 12.24 23.46 -29.67
CA ALA A 58 12.92 22.67 -30.69
C ALA A 58 13.89 23.51 -31.56
N THR A 59 14.95 22.88 -32.06
CA THR A 59 15.88 23.51 -33.01
C THR A 59 15.41 23.28 -34.44
N VAL A 60 14.64 24.22 -34.99
CA VAL A 60 14.26 24.25 -36.41
C VAL A 60 15.49 24.60 -37.27
N LEU A 61 15.60 23.95 -38.42
CA LEU A 61 16.69 24.07 -39.38
C LEU A 61 16.14 24.50 -40.76
N GLU A 62 17.00 24.64 -41.75
CA GLU A 62 16.60 24.84 -43.14
C GLU A 62 15.96 23.56 -43.74
N GLU A 63 15.40 23.65 -44.96
CA GLU A 63 14.83 22.53 -45.72
C GLU A 63 13.73 21.70 -44.99
N ASN A 64 12.90 22.37 -44.18
CA ASN A 64 11.82 21.78 -43.39
C ASN A 64 12.28 20.70 -42.39
N LYS A 65 13.50 20.86 -41.84
CA LYS A 65 14.09 19.93 -40.86
C LYS A 65 14.04 20.49 -39.44
N VAL A 66 14.08 19.60 -38.44
CA VAL A 66 14.09 19.96 -37.02
C VAL A 66 14.86 18.93 -36.19
N LYS A 67 15.48 19.37 -35.08
CA LYS A 67 16.12 18.50 -34.08
C LYS A 67 15.89 19.00 -32.65
N ASP A 68 16.31 18.20 -31.66
CA ASP A 68 16.17 18.47 -30.22
C ASP A 68 14.75 18.91 -29.80
N VAL A 69 13.72 18.20 -30.30
CA VAL A 69 12.31 18.41 -29.98
C VAL A 69 12.03 18.00 -28.52
N PRO A 70 11.79 18.95 -27.57
CA PRO A 70 11.75 18.62 -26.15
C PRO A 70 10.54 17.77 -25.76
N LEU A 71 9.42 17.90 -26.48
CA LEU A 71 8.22 17.11 -26.23
C LEU A 71 8.40 15.64 -26.58
N MET A 72 9.01 15.31 -27.73
CA MET A 72 9.36 13.91 -28.07
C MET A 72 10.26 13.27 -27.01
N LYS A 73 11.22 14.05 -26.49
CA LYS A 73 12.06 13.61 -25.37
C LYS A 73 11.24 13.30 -24.12
N ALA A 74 10.32 14.19 -23.73
CA ALA A 74 9.45 13.97 -22.57
C ALA A 74 8.61 12.70 -22.72
N TYR A 75 7.96 12.48 -23.87
CA TYR A 75 7.25 11.24 -24.18
C TYR A 75 8.16 10.00 -24.09
N GLN A 76 9.42 10.09 -24.53
CA GLN A 76 10.39 8.98 -24.44
C GLN A 76 10.81 8.70 -22.99
N GLU A 77 11.02 9.73 -22.15
CA GLU A 77 11.35 9.59 -20.72
C GLU A 77 10.14 9.07 -19.90
N ASP A 78 8.91 9.48 -20.25
CA ASP A 78 7.67 8.94 -19.68
C ASP A 78 7.44 7.47 -20.08
N LEU A 79 7.69 7.10 -21.34
CA LEU A 79 7.60 5.71 -21.80
C LEU A 79 8.59 4.79 -21.08
N GLN A 80 9.83 5.24 -20.82
CA GLN A 80 10.78 4.50 -19.97
C GLN A 80 10.22 4.30 -18.55
N THR A 81 9.73 5.38 -17.93
CA THR A 81 9.19 5.35 -16.56
C THR A 81 7.99 4.41 -16.45
N LEU A 82 7.07 4.45 -17.43
CA LEU A 82 5.93 3.55 -17.52
C LEU A 82 6.38 2.10 -17.74
N ALA A 83 7.34 1.86 -18.63
CA ALA A 83 7.83 0.51 -18.91
C ALA A 83 8.56 -0.13 -17.72
N GLU A 84 9.33 0.65 -16.96
CA GLU A 84 9.95 0.20 -15.70
C GLU A 84 8.90 -0.16 -14.64
N ASP A 85 7.88 0.70 -14.41
CA ASP A 85 6.78 0.39 -13.50
C ASP A 85 5.96 -0.82 -13.98
N ARG A 86 5.73 -0.93 -15.29
CA ARG A 86 4.90 -1.98 -15.90
C ARG A 86 5.63 -3.30 -16.15
N ALA A 87 6.96 -3.34 -16.01
CA ALA A 87 7.82 -4.48 -16.34
C ALA A 87 7.66 -4.89 -17.81
N PHE A 88 7.82 -3.91 -18.70
CA PHE A 88 7.70 -4.05 -20.14
C PHE A 88 9.08 -3.79 -20.78
N ASP A 89 9.58 -4.72 -21.60
CA ASP A 89 10.90 -4.56 -22.23
C ASP A 89 10.82 -3.59 -23.43
N LEU A 90 11.58 -2.49 -23.38
CA LEU A 90 11.68 -1.52 -24.47
C LEU A 90 12.91 -1.77 -25.37
N PRO A 91 12.81 -1.53 -26.69
CA PRO A 91 13.96 -1.64 -27.60
C PRO A 91 15.07 -0.64 -27.24
N PRO A 92 16.35 -0.91 -27.52
CA PRO A 92 17.46 -0.03 -27.16
C PRO A 92 17.35 1.43 -27.67
N ALA A 93 16.67 1.65 -28.81
CA ALA A 93 16.37 2.99 -29.31
C ALA A 93 15.52 3.83 -28.33
N ALA A 94 14.64 3.19 -27.56
CA ALA A 94 13.82 3.83 -26.55
C ALA A 94 14.63 4.32 -25.34
N GLN A 95 15.79 3.73 -25.06
CA GLN A 95 16.51 3.90 -23.78
C GLN A 95 17.29 5.21 -23.68
N LYS A 96 17.49 5.95 -24.78
CA LYS A 96 18.17 7.25 -24.76
C LYS A 96 17.69 8.17 -25.89
N TYR A 97 17.18 9.34 -25.52
CA TYR A 97 16.90 10.41 -26.49
C TYR A 97 18.19 10.94 -27.12
N ASN A 98 18.17 11.17 -28.43
CA ASN A 98 19.30 11.76 -29.17
C ASN A 98 18.93 13.16 -29.71
N PRO A 99 19.46 14.25 -29.14
CA PRO A 99 19.13 15.62 -29.57
C PRO A 99 19.69 15.95 -30.96
N ASP A 100 20.68 15.19 -31.44
CA ASP A 100 21.27 15.35 -32.77
C ASP A 100 20.58 14.54 -33.87
N THR A 101 19.51 13.79 -33.57
CA THR A 101 18.67 13.20 -34.61
C THR A 101 17.86 14.32 -35.29
N ILE A 102 17.97 14.41 -36.62
CA ILE A 102 17.23 15.35 -37.45
C ILE A 102 16.01 14.64 -38.03
N TYR A 103 14.84 15.25 -37.92
CA TYR A 103 13.56 14.78 -38.46
C TYR A 103 12.99 15.79 -39.46
N ASP A 104 12.04 15.36 -40.29
CA ASP A 104 11.16 16.26 -41.04
C ASP A 104 10.16 16.94 -40.10
N LEU A 105 9.94 18.25 -40.26
CA LEU A 105 9.04 19.05 -39.42
C LEU A 105 7.62 18.46 -39.38
N ASP A 106 7.09 18.16 -40.56
CA ASP A 106 5.75 17.59 -40.79
C ASP A 106 5.57 16.23 -40.08
N SER A 107 6.67 15.51 -39.82
CA SER A 107 6.63 14.21 -39.15
C SER A 107 6.54 14.29 -37.62
N ILE A 108 6.75 15.46 -37.01
CA ILE A 108 6.81 15.59 -35.55
C ILE A 108 5.46 15.31 -34.87
N ALA A 109 4.35 15.82 -35.43
CA ALA A 109 3.02 15.58 -34.86
C ALA A 109 2.61 14.09 -34.93
N PRO A 110 2.75 13.38 -36.08
CA PRO A 110 2.60 11.93 -36.15
C PRO A 110 3.50 11.15 -35.16
N ARG A 111 4.78 11.53 -35.00
CA ARG A 111 5.68 10.86 -34.04
C ARG A 111 5.22 11.01 -32.59
N ILE A 112 4.77 12.21 -32.21
CA ILE A 112 4.23 12.48 -30.88
C ILE A 112 2.94 11.68 -30.65
N LYS A 113 2.06 11.62 -31.65
CA LYS A 113 0.84 10.78 -31.63
C LYS A 113 1.17 9.30 -31.42
N LEU A 114 2.13 8.75 -32.16
CA LEU A 114 2.53 7.35 -32.07
C LEU A 114 3.18 7.00 -30.71
N LEU A 115 4.05 7.87 -30.18
CA LEU A 115 4.58 7.72 -28.81
C LEU A 115 3.46 7.80 -27.77
N GLY A 116 2.47 8.67 -27.98
CA GLY A 116 1.23 8.74 -27.22
C GLY A 116 0.48 7.41 -27.20
N LEU A 117 0.02 6.93 -28.35
CA LEU A 117 -0.70 5.64 -28.50
C LEU A 117 0.08 4.47 -27.87
N THR A 118 1.41 4.45 -28.01
CA THR A 118 2.28 3.44 -27.39
C THR A 118 2.18 3.44 -25.86
N GLY A 119 2.09 4.62 -25.22
CA GLY A 119 1.93 4.73 -23.77
C GLY A 119 0.59 4.18 -23.29
N ILE A 120 -0.49 4.45 -24.03
CA ILE A 120 -1.82 3.88 -23.76
C ILE A 120 -1.77 2.36 -23.86
N PHE A 121 -1.18 1.87 -24.95
CA PHE A 121 -1.09 0.44 -25.24
C PHE A 121 -0.30 -0.33 -24.17
N ILE A 122 0.85 0.19 -23.73
CA ILE A 122 1.62 -0.39 -22.61
C ILE A 122 0.79 -0.37 -21.33
N HIS A 123 0.04 0.72 -21.05
CA HIS A 123 -0.83 0.78 -19.89
C HIS A 123 -1.89 -0.32 -19.92
N ARG A 124 -2.71 -0.41 -20.98
CA ARG A 124 -3.79 -1.41 -21.12
C ARG A 124 -3.26 -2.84 -21.10
N CYS A 125 -2.14 -3.10 -21.77
CA CYS A 125 -1.45 -4.40 -21.72
C CYS A 125 -1.00 -4.81 -20.29
N SER A 126 -0.86 -3.84 -19.38
CA SER A 126 -0.41 -4.04 -18.00
C SER A 126 -1.54 -4.00 -16.95
N THR A 127 -2.78 -3.76 -17.38
CA THR A 127 -3.98 -3.68 -16.51
C THR A 127 -5.06 -4.67 -16.94
N GLU A 128 -5.44 -4.67 -18.23
CA GLU A 128 -6.52 -5.50 -18.76
C GLU A 128 -6.03 -6.88 -19.20
N LEU A 129 -4.87 -6.93 -19.88
CA LEU A 129 -4.37 -8.17 -20.50
C LEU A 129 -3.55 -9.05 -19.56
N ILE A 130 -3.50 -8.75 -18.26
CA ILE A 130 -2.62 -9.43 -17.27
C ILE A 130 -2.91 -10.93 -17.09
N TYR A 131 -4.08 -11.39 -17.54
CA TYR A 131 -4.52 -12.78 -17.50
C TYR A 131 -4.38 -13.51 -18.84
N LYS A 132 -3.93 -12.84 -19.91
CA LYS A 132 -3.79 -13.42 -21.25
C LYS A 132 -2.59 -14.37 -21.36
N VAL A 133 -2.67 -15.31 -22.31
CA VAL A 133 -1.55 -16.22 -22.62
C VAL A 133 -0.26 -15.45 -22.97
N GLN A 134 0.90 -16.03 -22.67
CA GLN A 134 2.21 -15.41 -22.93
C GLN A 134 2.41 -14.94 -24.38
N ALA A 135 1.75 -15.58 -25.36
CA ALA A 135 1.76 -15.16 -26.76
C ALA A 135 1.16 -13.76 -26.99
N ALA A 136 0.15 -13.37 -26.22
CA ALA A 136 -0.44 -12.03 -26.27
C ALA A 136 0.58 -10.97 -25.83
N HIS A 137 1.22 -11.17 -24.66
CA HIS A 137 2.27 -10.28 -24.17
C HIS A 137 3.47 -10.21 -25.12
N SER A 138 3.88 -11.33 -25.73
CA SER A 138 4.96 -11.34 -26.72
C SER A 138 4.59 -10.62 -28.02
N LYS A 139 3.33 -10.68 -28.46
CA LYS A 139 2.82 -9.87 -29.58
C LYS A 139 2.79 -8.39 -29.22
N ALA A 140 2.25 -8.03 -28.05
CA ALA A 140 2.23 -6.66 -27.54
C ALA A 140 3.64 -6.04 -27.49
N ALA A 141 4.64 -6.78 -27.01
CA ALA A 141 6.04 -6.34 -27.01
C ALA A 141 6.60 -6.10 -28.43
N GLY A 142 6.22 -6.94 -29.40
CA GLY A 142 6.57 -6.75 -30.81
C GLY A 142 5.97 -5.47 -31.40
N GLU A 143 4.69 -5.20 -31.14
CA GLU A 143 3.99 -4.01 -31.67
C GLU A 143 4.50 -2.71 -31.03
N VAL A 144 4.77 -2.71 -29.72
CA VAL A 144 5.43 -1.58 -29.03
C VAL A 144 6.84 -1.35 -29.57
N ALA A 145 7.61 -2.41 -29.84
CA ALA A 145 8.94 -2.28 -30.42
C ALA A 145 8.90 -1.66 -31.82
N ILE A 146 7.93 -2.06 -32.66
CA ILE A 146 7.70 -1.49 -34.00
C ILE A 146 7.31 -0.01 -33.89
N ALA A 147 6.32 0.32 -33.07
CA ALA A 147 5.83 1.69 -32.88
C ALA A 147 6.95 2.66 -32.44
N ILE A 148 7.75 2.26 -31.44
CA ILE A 148 8.87 3.08 -30.96
C ILE A 148 9.99 3.20 -32.00
N ILE A 149 10.34 2.12 -32.71
CA ILE A 149 11.38 2.16 -33.75
C ILE A 149 10.94 3.07 -34.90
N THR A 150 9.68 3.00 -35.34
CA THR A 150 9.13 3.92 -36.37
C THR A 150 9.11 5.37 -35.89
N ALA A 151 8.60 5.62 -34.67
CA ALA A 151 8.53 6.98 -34.10
C ALA A 151 9.91 7.66 -33.98
N LEU A 152 10.96 6.89 -33.65
CA LEU A 152 12.33 7.40 -33.45
C LEU A 152 13.22 7.27 -34.70
N ASN A 153 12.77 6.61 -35.77
CA ASN A 153 13.53 6.50 -37.02
C ASN A 153 13.39 7.79 -37.86
N PRO A 154 14.46 8.58 -38.07
CA PRO A 154 14.41 9.81 -38.85
C PRO A 154 14.08 9.59 -40.34
N PHE A 155 14.23 8.37 -40.85
CA PHE A 155 13.92 8.01 -42.24
C PHE A 155 12.51 7.41 -42.43
N ALA A 156 11.71 7.27 -41.36
CA ALA A 156 10.31 6.89 -41.49
C ALA A 156 9.49 8.07 -42.05
N SER A 157 8.72 7.83 -43.11
CA SER A 157 7.81 8.81 -43.70
C SER A 157 6.58 9.05 -42.81
N VAL A 158 5.82 10.11 -43.09
CA VAL A 158 4.53 10.37 -42.40
C VAL A 158 3.59 9.17 -42.55
N ASP A 159 3.52 8.59 -43.74
CA ASP A 159 2.68 7.42 -44.04
C ASP A 159 3.11 6.18 -43.22
N ASP A 160 4.41 5.94 -43.02
CA ASP A 160 4.91 4.84 -42.17
C ASP A 160 4.50 5.02 -40.70
N ILE A 161 4.51 6.27 -40.20
CA ILE A 161 4.20 6.62 -38.81
C ILE A 161 2.70 6.53 -38.53
N GLU A 162 1.88 6.95 -39.49
CA GLU A 162 0.42 6.80 -39.40
C GLU A 162 -0.02 5.34 -39.56
N ALA A 163 0.57 4.58 -40.50
CA ALA A 163 0.33 3.14 -40.60
C ALA A 163 0.75 2.38 -39.32
N ALA A 164 1.82 2.80 -38.64
CA ALA A 164 2.19 2.25 -37.33
C ALA A 164 1.19 2.65 -36.22
N SER A 165 0.56 3.83 -36.32
CA SER A 165 -0.46 4.32 -35.38
C SER A 165 -1.78 3.56 -35.52
N GLU A 166 -2.21 3.25 -36.74
CA GLU A 166 -3.33 2.36 -37.02
C GLU A 166 -3.02 0.94 -36.52
N ARG A 167 -1.84 0.41 -36.87
CA ARG A 167 -1.41 -0.95 -36.51
C ARG A 167 -1.40 -1.21 -35.00
N ILE A 168 -0.83 -0.32 -34.19
CA ILE A 168 -0.81 -0.50 -32.72
C ILE A 168 -2.22 -0.36 -32.11
N SER A 169 -3.11 0.39 -32.75
CA SER A 169 -4.52 0.48 -32.34
C SER A 169 -5.24 -0.85 -32.59
N THR A 170 -5.23 -1.34 -33.83
CA THR A 170 -5.84 -2.64 -34.21
C THR A 170 -5.26 -3.82 -33.43
N ALA A 171 -3.97 -3.77 -33.11
CA ALA A 171 -3.32 -4.81 -32.30
C ALA A 171 -3.95 -4.96 -30.91
N MET A 172 -4.51 -3.90 -30.31
CA MET A 172 -5.16 -3.98 -29.01
C MET A 172 -6.44 -4.83 -29.10
N ASP A 173 -7.25 -4.59 -30.12
CA ASP A 173 -8.49 -5.34 -30.37
C ASP A 173 -8.18 -6.83 -30.60
N GLU A 174 -7.16 -7.13 -31.41
CA GLU A 174 -6.71 -8.50 -31.64
C GLU A 174 -6.14 -9.18 -30.38
N LEU A 175 -5.57 -8.42 -29.43
CA LEU A 175 -5.02 -8.93 -28.17
C LEU A 175 -6.09 -9.24 -27.13
N VAL A 176 -7.16 -8.44 -27.06
CA VAL A 176 -8.32 -8.71 -26.19
C VAL A 176 -8.98 -10.04 -26.56
N GLN A 177 -9.05 -10.37 -27.84
CA GLN A 177 -9.61 -11.62 -28.37
C GLN A 177 -8.70 -12.85 -28.21
N MET A 178 -7.47 -12.70 -27.70
CA MET A 178 -6.61 -13.85 -27.39
C MET A 178 -7.10 -14.58 -26.14
N PRO A 179 -6.88 -15.90 -26.00
CA PRO A 179 -7.32 -16.66 -24.83
C PRO A 179 -6.62 -16.19 -23.56
N ASP A 180 -7.36 -16.28 -22.45
CA ASP A 180 -6.83 -16.15 -21.10
C ASP A 180 -6.16 -17.46 -20.64
N LEU A 181 -5.36 -17.35 -19.59
CA LEU A 181 -4.59 -18.46 -19.03
C LEU A 181 -5.51 -19.45 -18.31
N THR A 182 -5.35 -20.74 -18.62
CA THR A 182 -6.01 -21.83 -17.89
C THR A 182 -5.30 -22.11 -16.56
N ALA A 183 -5.97 -22.87 -15.68
CA ALA A 183 -5.43 -23.27 -14.39
C ALA A 183 -4.11 -24.07 -14.50
N ASP A 184 -3.92 -24.81 -15.59
CA ASP A 184 -2.76 -25.66 -15.86
C ASP A 184 -1.62 -24.96 -16.64
N ASP A 185 -1.85 -23.78 -17.20
CA ASP A 185 -0.80 -22.98 -17.85
C ASP A 185 0.25 -22.51 -16.85
N PHE A 186 1.46 -22.21 -17.33
CA PHE A 186 2.51 -21.59 -16.52
C PHE A 186 2.22 -20.10 -16.29
N ALA A 187 2.27 -19.65 -15.03
CA ALA A 187 1.99 -18.27 -14.66
C ALA A 187 3.02 -17.30 -15.27
N THR A 188 2.52 -16.32 -16.03
CA THR A 188 3.31 -15.28 -16.70
C THR A 188 4.01 -14.35 -15.69
N ILE A 189 4.96 -13.56 -16.18
CA ILE A 189 5.62 -12.53 -15.35
C ILE A 189 4.64 -11.50 -14.81
N TYR A 190 3.54 -11.23 -15.52
CA TYR A 190 2.49 -10.28 -15.15
C TYR A 190 1.66 -10.78 -13.96
N LEU A 191 1.16 -12.02 -14.01
CA LEU A 191 0.54 -12.68 -12.84
C LEU A 191 1.48 -12.70 -11.63
N LYS A 192 2.76 -13.07 -11.84
CA LYS A 192 3.77 -13.07 -10.77
C LYS A 192 4.05 -11.67 -10.21
N LYS A 193 3.94 -10.62 -11.02
CA LYS A 193 4.11 -9.23 -10.55
C LYS A 193 3.00 -8.84 -9.58
N VAL A 194 1.75 -9.24 -9.86
CA VAL A 194 0.61 -9.01 -8.95
C VAL A 194 0.87 -9.72 -7.62
N PHE A 195 1.10 -11.03 -7.62
CA PHE A 195 1.48 -11.80 -6.42
C PHE A 195 2.68 -11.21 -5.64
N ASN A 196 3.72 -10.73 -6.32
CA ASN A 196 4.88 -10.10 -5.66
C ASN A 196 4.58 -8.71 -5.06
N LYS A 197 3.44 -8.08 -5.37
CA LYS A 197 2.91 -6.91 -4.65
C LYS A 197 2.46 -7.33 -3.25
N ASP A 198 1.68 -8.39 -3.14
CA ASP A 198 1.13 -8.85 -1.85
C ASP A 198 2.22 -9.44 -0.95
N VAL A 199 3.20 -10.13 -1.52
CA VAL A 199 4.43 -10.53 -0.79
C VAL A 199 5.19 -9.30 -0.26
N ARG A 200 5.15 -8.15 -0.94
CA ARG A 200 5.77 -6.90 -0.49
C ARG A 200 5.01 -6.29 0.69
N GLU A 201 3.68 -6.30 0.65
CA GLU A 201 2.83 -5.83 1.75
C GLU A 201 2.93 -6.74 2.98
N ALA A 202 2.91 -8.06 2.79
CA ALA A 202 3.16 -9.06 3.84
C ALA A 202 4.53 -8.85 4.52
N ARG A 203 5.57 -8.47 3.76
CA ARG A 203 6.89 -8.10 4.32
C ARG A 203 6.88 -6.79 5.12
N LYS A 204 5.98 -5.84 4.85
CA LYS A 204 5.80 -4.65 5.69
C LYS A 204 5.23 -5.03 7.06
N LEU A 205 4.25 -5.93 7.12
CA LEU A 205 3.63 -6.39 8.38
C LEU A 205 4.66 -6.88 9.41
N LEU A 206 5.72 -7.56 9.00
CA LEU A 206 6.78 -8.04 9.89
C LEU A 206 7.54 -6.92 10.63
N ASN A 207 7.55 -5.70 10.09
CA ASN A 207 8.35 -4.58 10.57
C ASN A 207 7.57 -3.60 11.48
N ASN A 208 6.24 -3.72 11.48
CA ASN A 208 5.27 -2.78 12.06
C ASN A 208 4.54 -3.40 13.27
N TYR A 209 4.08 -2.55 14.20
CA TYR A 209 3.10 -2.95 15.21
C TYR A 209 1.67 -2.85 14.64
N TYR A 210 0.71 -3.49 15.30
CA TYR A 210 -0.71 -3.22 15.08
C TYR A 210 -1.12 -1.93 15.83
N ARG A 211 -2.10 -1.22 15.28
CA ARG A 211 -2.80 -0.11 15.92
C ARG A 211 -4.29 -0.16 15.62
N ASP A 212 -5.08 0.24 16.60
CA ASP A 212 -6.53 0.34 16.52
C ASP A 212 -7.03 1.37 15.48
N ASP A 213 -6.20 2.35 15.13
CA ASP A 213 -6.47 3.37 14.11
C ASP A 213 -6.07 2.97 12.68
N LEU A 214 -5.55 1.75 12.49
CA LEU A 214 -4.95 1.25 11.24
C LEU A 214 -3.82 2.13 10.66
N SER A 215 -3.33 3.15 11.39
CA SER A 215 -2.22 4.02 10.94
C SER A 215 -0.88 3.27 10.90
N GLU A 216 -0.80 2.13 11.58
CA GLU A 216 0.30 1.18 11.53
C GLU A 216 -0.31 -0.23 11.63
N VAL A 217 -0.01 -1.10 10.67
CA VAL A 217 -0.52 -2.48 10.63
C VAL A 217 0.66 -3.43 10.53
N GLY A 218 0.72 -4.41 11.43
CA GLY A 218 1.78 -5.40 11.47
C GLY A 218 1.74 -6.32 12.69
N VAL A 219 2.71 -7.24 12.74
CA VAL A 219 2.75 -8.37 13.67
C VAL A 219 3.87 -8.28 14.70
N LYS A 220 4.55 -7.14 14.81
CA LYS A 220 5.71 -6.97 15.70
C LYS A 220 5.35 -7.05 17.18
N GLY A 221 4.11 -6.73 17.54
CA GLY A 221 3.53 -6.92 18.87
C GLY A 221 3.20 -8.39 19.23
N LYS A 222 3.10 -9.29 18.23
CA LYS A 222 2.75 -10.70 18.42
C LYS A 222 3.89 -11.52 19.03
N ARG A 223 3.54 -12.71 19.56
CA ARG A 223 4.47 -13.75 20.02
C ARG A 223 5.56 -14.04 18.96
N GLU A 224 6.80 -14.27 19.40
CA GLU A 224 7.92 -14.56 18.47
C GLU A 224 7.69 -15.81 17.61
N PHE A 225 6.91 -16.79 18.10
CA PHE A 225 6.48 -17.94 17.31
C PHE A 225 5.66 -17.52 16.07
N VAL A 226 4.72 -16.57 16.21
CA VAL A 226 3.91 -16.03 15.10
C VAL A 226 4.82 -15.31 14.11
N ARG A 227 5.65 -14.38 14.61
CA ARG A 227 6.56 -13.56 13.76
C ARG A 227 7.55 -14.41 12.97
N SER A 228 8.22 -15.36 13.64
CA SER A 228 9.22 -16.22 13.00
C SER A 228 8.61 -17.26 12.06
N SER A 229 7.39 -17.75 12.34
CA SER A 229 6.67 -18.66 11.45
C SER A 229 6.13 -17.94 10.22
N LEU A 230 5.49 -16.77 10.38
CA LEU A 230 5.05 -15.94 9.24
C LEU A 230 6.24 -15.50 8.36
N SER A 231 7.37 -15.15 8.98
CA SER A 231 8.59 -14.80 8.23
C SER A 231 9.15 -15.98 7.42
N LYS A 232 9.09 -17.22 7.93
CA LYS A 232 9.42 -18.42 7.15
C LYS A 232 8.43 -18.63 6.00
N GLU A 233 7.13 -18.52 6.30
CA GLU A 233 6.02 -18.72 5.37
C GLU A 233 6.11 -17.79 4.16
N ILE A 234 6.20 -16.48 4.40
CA ILE A 234 6.40 -15.44 3.37
C ILE A 234 7.62 -15.75 2.48
N ASN A 235 8.69 -16.31 3.05
CA ASN A 235 9.91 -16.64 2.31
C ASN A 235 9.87 -18.00 1.58
N ASP A 236 9.02 -18.95 1.99
CA ASP A 236 8.70 -20.16 1.23
C ASP A 236 7.81 -19.81 0.04
N VAL A 237 6.69 -19.12 0.30
CA VAL A 237 5.73 -18.64 -0.69
C VAL A 237 6.41 -17.80 -1.78
N TYR A 238 7.25 -16.82 -1.39
CA TYR A 238 8.03 -16.02 -2.35
C TYR A 238 8.93 -16.86 -3.26
N LYS A 239 9.58 -17.92 -2.74
CA LYS A 239 10.44 -18.79 -3.54
C LYS A 239 9.62 -19.66 -4.48
N LYS A 240 8.56 -20.29 -3.97
CA LYS A 240 7.65 -21.14 -4.76
C LYS A 240 7.00 -20.34 -5.90
N GLY A 241 6.37 -19.20 -5.61
CA GLY A 241 5.64 -18.39 -6.61
C GLY A 241 6.50 -17.75 -7.69
N ASN A 242 7.79 -17.50 -7.42
CA ASN A 242 8.71 -16.98 -8.45
C ASN A 242 9.32 -18.09 -9.34
N SER A 243 9.33 -19.35 -8.89
CA SER A 243 9.76 -20.51 -9.68
C SER A 243 8.87 -20.80 -10.90
N GLN A 244 9.19 -21.79 -11.75
CA GLN A 244 8.29 -22.21 -12.82
C GLN A 244 7.07 -22.92 -12.19
N ILE A 245 5.91 -22.26 -12.25
CA ILE A 245 4.71 -22.62 -11.48
C ILE A 245 3.45 -22.47 -12.35
N GLN A 246 2.47 -23.35 -12.16
CA GLN A 246 1.17 -23.25 -12.83
C GLN A 246 0.28 -22.16 -12.19
N VAL A 247 -0.66 -21.60 -12.94
CA VAL A 247 -1.55 -20.52 -12.47
C VAL A 247 -2.32 -20.94 -11.22
N LYS A 248 -2.92 -22.14 -11.19
CA LYS A 248 -3.64 -22.66 -10.01
C LYS A 248 -2.78 -22.69 -8.74
N ASN A 249 -1.53 -23.14 -8.87
CA ASN A 249 -0.59 -23.23 -7.75
C ASN A 249 -0.16 -21.82 -7.29
N LEU A 250 -0.16 -20.81 -8.16
CA LEU A 250 0.12 -19.41 -7.78
C LEU A 250 -1.08 -18.80 -7.01
N ILE A 251 -2.31 -19.12 -7.40
CA ILE A 251 -3.54 -18.71 -6.69
C ILE A 251 -3.59 -19.34 -5.29
N GLU A 252 -3.27 -20.63 -5.16
CA GLU A 252 -3.16 -21.29 -3.86
C GLU A 252 -2.04 -20.70 -2.98
N LEU A 253 -0.94 -20.22 -3.57
CA LEU A 253 0.11 -19.51 -2.83
C LEU A 253 -0.28 -18.10 -2.36
N ASP A 254 -1.12 -17.37 -3.11
CA ASP A 254 -1.70 -16.10 -2.64
C ASP A 254 -2.68 -16.34 -1.48
N ALA A 255 -3.55 -17.35 -1.60
CA ALA A 255 -4.43 -17.79 -0.52
C ALA A 255 -3.63 -18.19 0.75
N ARG A 256 -2.55 -18.96 0.58
CA ARG A 256 -1.64 -19.36 1.67
C ARG A 256 -0.95 -18.16 2.33
N LEU A 257 -0.51 -17.18 1.53
CA LEU A 257 0.07 -15.92 2.03
C LEU A 257 -0.94 -15.13 2.86
N LYS A 258 -2.13 -14.90 2.32
CA LYS A 258 -3.17 -14.07 2.94
C LYS A 258 -3.74 -14.69 4.19
N SER A 259 -4.04 -16.00 4.17
CA SER A 259 -4.52 -16.71 5.36
C SER A 259 -3.50 -16.68 6.49
N ALA A 260 -2.21 -16.85 6.19
CA ALA A 260 -1.14 -16.69 7.17
C ALA A 260 -1.05 -15.25 7.71
N CYS A 261 -1.16 -14.23 6.86
CA CYS A 261 -1.16 -12.84 7.30
C CYS A 261 -2.40 -12.45 8.13
N GLN A 262 -3.61 -12.88 7.74
CA GLN A 262 -4.85 -12.71 8.50
C GLN A 262 -4.73 -13.35 9.88
N SER A 263 -4.36 -14.63 9.93
CA SER A 263 -4.18 -15.41 11.15
C SER A 263 -3.13 -14.81 12.09
N ALA A 264 -2.04 -14.27 11.54
CA ALA A 264 -0.99 -13.63 12.31
C ALA A 264 -1.38 -12.23 12.83
N LEU A 265 -2.28 -11.52 12.14
CA LEU A 265 -2.82 -10.24 12.61
C LEU A 265 -3.87 -10.43 13.70
N LEU A 266 -4.72 -11.46 13.60
CA LEU A 266 -5.78 -11.81 14.56
C LEU A 266 -5.25 -12.37 15.90
N GLU A 267 -4.02 -12.91 15.94
CA GLU A 267 -3.35 -13.32 17.18
C GLU A 267 -3.20 -12.15 18.18
N ARG A 268 -3.08 -12.47 19.47
CA ARG A 268 -2.93 -11.48 20.56
C ARG A 268 -1.60 -10.71 20.47
N ASP A 269 -1.66 -9.39 20.67
CA ASP A 269 -0.48 -8.55 20.91
C ASP A 269 0.02 -8.77 22.35
N VAL A 270 1.27 -9.22 22.48
CA VAL A 270 1.96 -9.48 23.76
C VAL A 270 2.93 -8.35 24.12
N TYR A 271 3.41 -7.60 23.11
CA TYR A 271 4.40 -6.55 23.26
C TYR A 271 3.85 -5.18 22.87
N ALA A 272 3.76 -4.26 23.82
CA ALA A 272 3.33 -2.88 23.55
C ALA A 272 4.32 -2.13 22.65
N SER A 273 3.80 -1.35 21.70
CA SER A 273 4.65 -0.59 20.77
C SER A 273 5.50 0.45 21.52
N PRO A 274 6.83 0.56 21.24
CA PRO A 274 7.70 1.56 21.85
C PRO A 274 7.22 3.01 21.63
N LYS A 275 6.50 3.26 20.52
CA LYS A 275 5.87 4.55 20.19
C LYS A 275 4.74 4.91 21.16
N TRP A 276 3.91 3.94 21.56
CA TRP A 276 2.89 4.15 22.60
C TRP A 276 3.51 4.21 24.00
N LEU A 277 4.46 3.32 24.34
CA LEU A 277 5.14 3.36 25.65
C LEU A 277 5.82 4.71 25.92
N SER A 278 6.50 5.28 24.92
CA SER A 278 7.14 6.60 25.02
C SER A 278 6.19 7.79 24.80
N GLY A 279 5.16 7.61 23.97
CA GLY A 279 4.12 8.61 23.72
C GLY A 279 3.11 8.78 24.85
N THR A 280 2.97 7.77 25.72
CA THR A 280 1.94 7.70 26.76
C THR A 280 2.58 7.48 28.14
N ILE A 281 3.06 6.27 28.42
CA ILE A 281 3.50 5.83 29.77
C ILE A 281 4.70 6.65 30.28
N ASP A 282 5.68 6.93 29.42
CA ASP A 282 6.85 7.76 29.77
C ASP A 282 6.52 9.26 29.95
N LYS A 283 5.30 9.70 29.62
CA LYS A 283 4.77 11.04 29.97
C LYS A 283 4.06 10.99 31.32
N GLU A 284 3.20 10.00 31.57
CA GLU A 284 2.49 9.85 32.84
C GLU A 284 3.46 9.69 34.03
N ILE A 285 4.44 8.79 33.90
CA ILE A 285 5.49 8.59 34.92
C ILE A 285 6.29 9.88 35.16
N ARG A 286 6.48 10.72 34.13
CA ARG A 286 7.20 11.99 34.24
C ARG A 286 6.39 13.05 34.99
N ASP A 287 5.10 13.15 34.70
CA ASP A 287 4.25 14.16 35.34
C ASP A 287 3.88 13.77 36.78
N ILE A 288 3.75 12.47 37.08
CA ILE A 288 3.69 11.99 38.46
C ILE A 288 5.00 12.27 39.21
N ARG A 289 6.16 12.10 38.57
CA ARG A 289 7.46 12.52 39.13
C ARG A 289 7.54 14.03 39.35
N ASN A 290 6.91 14.84 38.49
CA ASN A 290 6.80 16.29 38.67
C ASN A 290 5.91 16.64 39.88
N ILE A 291 4.78 15.95 40.08
CA ILE A 291 3.95 16.07 41.30
C ILE A 291 4.80 15.74 42.53
N LYS A 292 5.46 14.58 42.55
CA LYS A 292 6.34 14.13 43.64
C LYS A 292 7.40 15.18 44.01
N ASN A 293 8.06 15.75 43.01
CA ASN A 293 9.10 16.75 43.23
C ASN A 293 8.57 18.03 43.88
N LYS A 294 7.35 18.46 43.53
CA LYS A 294 6.72 19.64 44.16
C LYS A 294 6.20 19.36 45.57
N THR A 295 5.55 18.21 45.81
CA THR A 295 4.93 17.87 47.10
C THR A 295 5.93 17.34 48.14
N SER A 296 7.11 16.86 47.70
CA SER A 296 8.20 16.33 48.53
C SER A 296 8.50 17.12 49.83
N ARG A 297 8.42 18.46 49.80
CA ARG A 297 8.71 19.32 50.97
C ARG A 297 7.69 19.22 52.11
N TYR A 298 6.50 18.67 51.85
CA TYR A 298 5.42 18.49 52.82
C TYR A 298 5.31 17.05 53.34
N LEU A 299 5.77 16.07 52.56
CA LEU A 299 5.67 14.65 52.86
C LEU A 299 6.73 14.20 53.89
N THR A 300 6.35 13.27 54.76
CA THR A 300 7.28 12.62 55.70
C THR A 300 8.42 11.90 54.97
N ALA A 301 9.44 11.48 55.71
CA ALA A 301 10.53 10.68 55.13
C ALA A 301 10.00 9.37 54.52
N ASP A 302 9.09 8.70 55.23
CA ASP A 302 8.56 7.40 54.83
C ASP A 302 7.61 7.50 53.64
N GLU A 303 6.75 8.53 53.58
CA GLU A 303 5.91 8.79 52.41
C GLU A 303 6.74 9.13 51.17
N ARG A 304 7.83 9.90 51.30
CA ARG A 304 8.76 10.16 50.18
C ARG A 304 9.46 8.90 49.69
N ASN A 305 9.83 8.00 50.61
CA ASN A 305 10.44 6.72 50.29
C ASN A 305 9.43 5.78 49.61
N ALA A 306 8.20 5.71 50.11
CA ALA A 306 7.10 4.95 49.50
C ALA A 306 6.77 5.48 48.09
N PHE A 307 6.66 6.80 47.90
CA PHE A 307 6.39 7.39 46.59
C PHE A 307 7.53 7.12 45.58
N GLU A 308 8.80 7.15 46.00
CA GLU A 308 9.90 6.72 45.11
C GLU A 308 9.85 5.21 44.81
N ASN A 309 9.39 4.37 45.75
CA ASN A 309 9.20 2.94 45.52
C ASN A 309 8.09 2.64 44.50
N GLU A 310 6.94 3.33 44.57
CA GLU A 310 5.88 3.18 43.57
C GLU A 310 6.30 3.73 42.20
N LEU A 311 6.97 4.90 42.16
CA LEU A 311 7.58 5.41 40.94
C LEU A 311 8.57 4.40 40.34
N ARG A 312 9.42 3.78 41.16
CA ARG A 312 10.36 2.75 40.71
C ARG A 312 9.63 1.54 40.13
N LYS A 313 8.64 0.97 40.84
CA LYS A 313 7.82 -0.15 40.33
C LYS A 313 7.25 0.15 38.94
N ALA A 314 6.65 1.33 38.74
CA ALA A 314 6.10 1.75 37.45
C ALA A 314 7.19 1.86 36.35
N ASN A 315 8.36 2.42 36.68
CA ASN A 315 9.51 2.48 35.76
C ASN A 315 10.04 1.08 35.42
N ASP A 316 10.08 0.16 36.38
CA ASP A 316 10.59 -1.19 36.20
C ASP A 316 9.62 -2.08 35.38
N VAL A 317 8.30 -1.94 35.59
CA VAL A 317 7.26 -2.55 34.73
C VAL A 317 7.39 -2.03 33.29
N ARG A 318 7.53 -0.71 33.10
CA ARG A 318 7.76 -0.10 31.77
C ARG A 318 9.05 -0.66 31.13
N ARG A 319 10.12 -0.84 31.90
CA ARG A 319 11.43 -1.33 31.42
C ARG A 319 11.48 -2.83 31.14
N ALA A 320 10.47 -3.60 31.55
CA ALA A 320 10.40 -5.01 31.20
C ALA A 320 10.38 -5.18 29.67
N LYS A 321 11.24 -6.06 29.16
CA LYS A 321 11.39 -6.34 27.73
C LYS A 321 10.07 -6.78 27.08
N ASP A 322 9.32 -7.59 27.82
CA ASP A 322 8.14 -8.31 27.35
C ASP A 322 6.86 -7.70 27.98
N VAL A 323 6.74 -6.36 27.97
CA VAL A 323 5.62 -5.61 28.56
C VAL A 323 4.46 -5.43 27.56
N SER A 324 3.25 -5.77 27.98
CA SER A 324 2.02 -5.60 27.19
C SER A 324 1.32 -4.25 27.47
N TYR A 325 0.30 -3.92 26.69
CA TYR A 325 -0.43 -2.64 26.81
C TYR A 325 -1.14 -2.53 28.17
N SER A 326 -1.87 -3.58 28.58
CA SER A 326 -2.58 -3.61 29.87
C SER A 326 -1.63 -3.48 31.06
N ARG A 327 -0.57 -4.30 31.10
CA ARG A 327 0.43 -4.32 32.17
C ARG A 327 1.15 -2.97 32.35
N ALA A 328 1.43 -2.27 31.25
CA ALA A 328 2.05 -0.95 31.31
C ALA A 328 1.08 0.12 31.84
N ALA A 329 -0.20 0.03 31.51
CA ALA A 329 -1.25 0.92 32.02
C ALA A 329 -1.55 0.68 33.51
N GLU A 330 -1.67 -0.59 33.93
CA GLU A 330 -1.83 -1.02 35.33
C GLU A 330 -0.77 -0.40 36.25
N GLY A 331 0.51 -0.45 35.84
CA GLY A 331 1.61 0.17 36.58
C GLY A 331 1.54 1.70 36.69
N VAL A 332 0.76 2.37 35.83
CA VAL A 332 0.44 3.80 35.95
C VAL A 332 -0.81 4.02 36.80
N TYR A 333 -1.86 3.20 36.69
CA TYR A 333 -3.07 3.34 37.51
C TYR A 333 -2.77 3.15 39.00
N ILE A 334 -2.05 2.08 39.39
CA ILE A 334 -1.60 1.85 40.78
C ILE A 334 -0.83 3.07 41.32
N LEU A 335 0.01 3.68 40.47
CA LEU A 335 0.78 4.85 40.84
C LEU A 335 -0.09 6.12 40.96
N ARG A 336 -1.12 6.29 40.13
CA ARG A 336 -2.12 7.38 40.28
C ARG A 336 -2.93 7.22 41.56
N ASP A 337 -3.39 6.01 41.86
CA ASP A 337 -4.19 5.71 43.05
C ASP A 337 -3.40 6.00 44.33
N TYR A 338 -2.13 5.61 44.38
CA TYR A 338 -1.22 5.99 45.47
C TYR A 338 -1.07 7.52 45.62
N VAL A 339 -1.04 8.28 44.52
CA VAL A 339 -1.02 9.76 44.59
C VAL A 339 -2.36 10.33 45.05
N ASN A 340 -3.48 9.74 44.65
CA ASN A 340 -4.82 10.10 45.13
C ASN A 340 -4.94 9.85 46.65
N GLU A 341 -4.42 8.72 47.16
CA GLU A 341 -4.33 8.44 48.60
C GLU A 341 -3.44 9.44 49.35
N LEU A 342 -2.30 9.86 48.79
CA LEU A 342 -1.46 10.88 49.41
C LEU A 342 -2.16 12.24 49.44
N ARG A 343 -2.89 12.63 48.39
CA ARG A 343 -3.74 13.84 48.42
C ARG A 343 -4.81 13.75 49.50
N ALA A 344 -5.46 12.59 49.66
CA ALA A 344 -6.48 12.41 50.70
C ALA A 344 -5.95 12.57 52.14
N LYS A 345 -4.63 12.36 52.35
CA LYS A 345 -3.93 12.59 53.62
C LYS A 345 -3.47 14.04 53.80
N HIS A 346 -3.07 14.71 52.71
CA HIS A 346 -2.48 16.06 52.69
C HIS A 346 -3.19 16.98 51.66
N PRO A 347 -4.49 17.29 51.84
CA PRO A 347 -5.29 17.94 50.80
C PRO A 347 -4.84 19.37 50.49
N GLN A 348 -4.58 20.19 51.51
CA GLN A 348 -4.23 21.61 51.37
C GLN A 348 -2.85 21.78 50.72
N GLU A 349 -1.92 20.87 51.03
CA GLU A 349 -0.58 20.81 50.48
C GLU A 349 -0.60 20.42 49.00
N PHE A 350 -1.46 19.48 48.60
CA PHE A 350 -1.63 19.12 47.19
C PHE A 350 -2.38 20.19 46.40
N GLU A 351 -3.45 20.75 46.95
CA GLU A 351 -4.25 21.79 46.29
C GLU A 351 -3.44 23.06 46.02
N SER A 352 -2.68 23.54 47.01
CA SER A 352 -1.79 24.70 46.85
C SER A 352 -0.59 24.46 45.91
N VAL A 353 -0.12 23.21 45.80
CA VAL A 353 1.01 22.83 44.93
C VAL A 353 0.61 22.58 43.47
N LEU A 354 -0.60 22.10 43.26
CA LEU A 354 -1.14 21.76 41.95
C LEU A 354 -2.08 22.84 41.39
N ALA A 355 -2.37 23.88 42.18
CA ALA A 355 -3.30 24.98 41.87
C ALA A 355 -4.73 24.49 41.61
N LEU A 356 -5.15 23.50 42.40
CA LEU A 356 -6.52 22.95 42.42
C LEU A 356 -7.39 23.78 43.37
N ARG A 357 -8.70 23.82 43.11
CA ARG A 357 -9.71 24.34 44.04
C ARG A 357 -9.92 23.36 45.20
N GLU A 358 -10.52 23.84 46.29
CA GLU A 358 -10.91 23.01 47.43
C GLU A 358 -11.76 21.81 46.97
N GLY A 359 -11.28 20.59 47.25
CA GLY A 359 -11.95 19.35 46.85
C GLY A 359 -11.67 18.88 45.42
N GLU A 360 -11.20 19.73 44.50
CA GLU A 360 -11.00 19.40 43.07
C GLU A 360 -10.00 18.26 42.85
N ALA A 361 -10.40 17.28 42.02
CA ALA A 361 -9.59 16.10 41.75
C ALA A 361 -8.31 16.42 40.97
N ILE A 362 -7.28 15.58 41.12
CA ILE A 362 -6.12 15.63 40.22
C ILE A 362 -6.61 15.22 38.83
N SER A 363 -6.64 16.17 37.88
CA SER A 363 -6.95 15.89 36.48
C SER A 363 -5.84 15.03 35.87
N TRP A 364 -6.09 13.73 35.83
CA TRP A 364 -5.24 12.75 35.17
C TRP A 364 -5.54 12.75 33.67
N ARG A 365 -4.50 12.74 32.81
CA ARG A 365 -4.73 12.59 31.36
C ARG A 365 -5.35 11.23 31.07
N GLU A 366 -6.44 11.21 30.33
CA GLU A 366 -6.92 9.98 29.73
C GLU A 366 -5.95 9.53 28.62
N PHE A 367 -5.82 8.21 28.47
CA PHE A 367 -5.04 7.63 27.38
C PHE A 367 -5.66 6.30 26.97
N ASN A 368 -5.84 6.11 25.67
CA ASN A 368 -6.34 4.85 25.13
C ASN A 368 -5.30 3.74 25.35
N VAL A 369 -5.71 2.68 26.05
CA VAL A 369 -4.98 1.42 26.16
C VAL A 369 -5.34 0.57 24.95
N GLN A 370 -4.43 0.45 23.99
CA GLN A 370 -4.65 -0.36 22.79
C GLN A 370 -5.08 -1.78 23.14
N SER A 371 -6.05 -2.31 22.40
CA SER A 371 -6.50 -3.68 22.64
C SER A 371 -5.39 -4.69 22.37
N GLU A 372 -5.17 -5.62 23.29
CA GLU A 372 -4.29 -6.77 23.06
C GLU A 372 -4.94 -7.80 22.11
N MET A 373 -6.26 -7.74 21.91
CA MET A 373 -7.00 -8.52 20.92
C MET A 373 -7.48 -7.60 19.79
N PRO A 374 -6.85 -7.65 18.60
CA PRO A 374 -7.26 -6.83 17.45
C PRO A 374 -8.70 -7.12 17.02
N ASP A 375 -9.42 -6.06 16.65
CA ASP A 375 -10.79 -6.18 16.12
C ASP A 375 -10.76 -6.82 14.71
N PRO A 376 -11.43 -7.99 14.51
CA PRO A 376 -11.55 -8.61 13.19
C PRO A 376 -12.12 -7.66 12.13
N ALA A 377 -13.07 -6.79 12.48
CA ALA A 377 -13.70 -5.87 11.53
C ALA A 377 -12.82 -4.67 11.16
N ARG A 378 -11.77 -4.39 11.95
CA ARG A 378 -10.68 -3.48 11.54
C ARG A 378 -9.69 -4.18 10.63
N ILE A 379 -9.40 -5.46 10.89
CA ILE A 379 -8.56 -6.27 10.00
C ILE A 379 -9.27 -6.50 8.64
N SER A 380 -10.60 -6.61 8.62
CA SER A 380 -11.39 -6.79 7.38
C SER A 380 -11.27 -5.61 6.40
N LYS A 381 -11.07 -4.39 6.90
CA LYS A 381 -10.85 -3.15 6.12
C LYS A 381 -9.51 -3.11 5.37
N ILE A 382 -8.59 -4.06 5.62
CA ILE A 382 -7.30 -4.13 4.93
C ILE A 382 -7.49 -4.71 3.51
N ILE A 383 -7.71 -3.84 2.52
CA ILE A 383 -8.12 -4.20 1.14
C ILE A 383 -7.25 -5.34 0.53
N TRP A 384 -5.93 -5.16 0.45
CA TRP A 384 -5.04 -6.14 -0.19
C TRP A 384 -5.06 -7.53 0.47
N LEU A 385 -5.34 -7.58 1.78
CA LEU A 385 -5.34 -8.80 2.57
C LEU A 385 -6.62 -9.61 2.38
N ASN A 386 -7.74 -8.93 2.17
CA ASN A 386 -9.08 -9.54 2.19
C ASN A 386 -9.77 -9.58 0.82
N SER A 387 -9.23 -8.88 -0.19
CA SER A 387 -9.60 -9.06 -1.60
C SER A 387 -8.84 -10.21 -2.25
N PRO A 388 -9.38 -10.82 -3.32
CA PRO A 388 -8.56 -11.57 -4.27
C PRO A 388 -7.40 -10.69 -4.78
N SER A 389 -6.28 -11.31 -5.17
CA SER A 389 -5.25 -10.63 -6.00
C SER A 389 -5.43 -10.93 -7.49
N PHE A 390 -6.35 -11.83 -7.82
CA PHE A 390 -6.70 -12.20 -9.17
C PHE A 390 -8.21 -12.11 -9.29
N ASP A 391 -8.68 -11.25 -10.19
CA ASP A 391 -10.10 -10.90 -10.37
C ASP A 391 -10.81 -11.87 -11.33
N PHE A 392 -10.16 -13.01 -11.60
CA PHE A 392 -10.65 -14.10 -12.43
C PHE A 392 -10.41 -15.44 -11.73
N LEU A 393 -11.26 -16.42 -12.03
CA LEU A 393 -11.04 -17.83 -11.72
C LEU A 393 -10.67 -18.53 -13.03
N PRO A 394 -9.42 -19.01 -13.21
CA PRO A 394 -8.98 -19.57 -14.48
C PRO A 394 -9.69 -20.88 -14.80
N ASP A 395 -9.91 -21.13 -16.10
CA ASP A 395 -10.57 -22.35 -16.57
C ASP A 395 -9.86 -23.61 -16.08
N GLY A 396 -10.65 -24.55 -15.55
CA GLY A 396 -10.14 -25.78 -14.93
C GLY A 396 -9.66 -25.62 -13.48
N PHE A 397 -9.75 -24.43 -12.86
CA PHE A 397 -9.34 -24.24 -11.47
C PHE A 397 -10.18 -25.10 -10.52
N LYS A 398 -9.48 -25.99 -9.82
CA LYS A 398 -9.97 -26.72 -8.65
C LYS A 398 -8.87 -26.62 -7.61
N PRO A 399 -9.14 -26.10 -6.41
CA PRO A 399 -8.15 -26.09 -5.34
C PRO A 399 -7.66 -27.50 -5.03
N SER A 400 -6.41 -27.63 -4.62
CA SER A 400 -5.90 -28.90 -4.13
C SER A 400 -6.49 -29.25 -2.76
N ASP A 401 -6.82 -30.53 -2.54
CA ASP A 401 -7.34 -31.07 -1.26
C ASP A 401 -6.29 -31.07 -0.12
N ASN A 402 -5.20 -30.29 -0.25
CA ASN A 402 -4.05 -30.30 0.65
C ASN A 402 -4.20 -29.28 1.78
N GLU A 403 -4.07 -29.74 3.03
CA GLU A 403 -4.01 -28.87 4.21
C GLU A 403 -2.61 -28.23 4.39
N GLU A 404 -2.15 -27.42 3.40
CA GLU A 404 -0.89 -26.65 3.49
C GLU A 404 -1.10 -25.17 3.92
N ILE A 405 -2.34 -24.68 3.97
CA ILE A 405 -2.62 -23.27 4.30
C ILE A 405 -2.64 -23.07 5.82
N ILE A 406 -1.85 -22.10 6.33
CA ILE A 406 -1.88 -21.71 7.75
C ILE A 406 -3.14 -20.89 8.02
N VAL A 407 -4.06 -21.46 8.81
CA VAL A 407 -5.34 -20.85 9.22
C VAL A 407 -5.36 -20.44 10.70
N GLY A 408 -4.23 -20.60 11.41
CA GLY A 408 -4.07 -20.19 12.81
C GLY A 408 -2.67 -20.45 13.36
N TYR A 409 -2.28 -19.70 14.39
CA TYR A 409 -0.98 -19.86 15.09
C TYR A 409 -1.13 -20.40 16.52
N GLY A 410 -2.28 -21.00 16.83
CA GLY A 410 -2.47 -21.81 18.03
C GLY A 410 -2.97 -21.06 19.27
N ASN A 411 -3.26 -19.75 19.20
CA ASN A 411 -3.87 -18.96 20.28
C ASN A 411 -3.21 -19.24 21.65
N GLU A 412 -2.01 -18.69 21.82
CA GLU A 412 -1.08 -18.91 22.95
C GLU A 412 -0.27 -20.23 22.89
N GLU A 413 -0.73 -21.31 22.24
CA GLU A 413 0.14 -22.47 21.93
C GLU A 413 1.16 -22.15 20.81
N ASN A 414 2.38 -22.69 20.88
CA ASN A 414 3.39 -22.57 19.81
C ASN A 414 3.18 -23.64 18.72
N LYS A 415 1.99 -23.62 18.09
CA LYS A 415 1.55 -24.64 17.13
C LYS A 415 0.91 -23.99 15.90
N LEU A 416 1.24 -24.47 14.71
CA LEU A 416 0.54 -24.07 13.47
C LEU A 416 -0.73 -24.89 13.32
N GLN A 417 -1.81 -24.21 12.92
CA GLN A 417 -3.07 -24.82 12.51
C GLN A 417 -3.16 -24.71 11.00
N TYR A 418 -3.35 -25.85 10.34
CA TYR A 418 -3.46 -25.97 8.90
C TYR A 418 -4.90 -26.24 8.47
N GLY A 419 -5.21 -25.93 7.22
CA GLY A 419 -6.52 -26.19 6.60
C GLY A 419 -6.45 -26.06 5.08
N SER A 420 -7.57 -26.31 4.43
CA SER A 420 -7.73 -26.27 2.97
C SER A 420 -7.97 -24.87 2.41
N TYR A 421 -8.08 -24.76 1.08
CA TYR A 421 -8.47 -23.52 0.40
C TYR A 421 -9.89 -23.05 0.80
N GLU A 422 -10.83 -23.96 0.98
CA GLU A 422 -12.19 -23.68 1.47
C GLU A 422 -12.16 -23.18 2.92
N THR A 423 -11.20 -23.66 3.71
CA THR A 423 -11.00 -23.18 5.09
C THR A 423 -10.52 -21.72 5.09
N TYR A 424 -9.65 -21.35 4.16
CA TYR A 424 -9.25 -19.95 3.95
C TYR A 424 -10.42 -19.08 3.47
N THR A 425 -11.16 -19.48 2.43
CA THR A 425 -12.26 -18.65 1.90
C THR A 425 -13.36 -18.45 2.94
N TYR A 426 -13.75 -19.50 3.67
CA TYR A 426 -14.69 -19.42 4.78
C TYR A 426 -14.22 -18.45 5.88
N ASN A 427 -12.95 -18.50 6.27
CA ASN A 427 -12.40 -17.60 7.28
C ASN A 427 -12.31 -16.14 6.77
N ARG A 428 -11.90 -15.92 5.51
CA ARG A 428 -11.90 -14.60 4.85
C ARG A 428 -13.29 -14.00 4.79
N ASP A 429 -14.30 -14.80 4.44
CA ASP A 429 -15.67 -14.30 4.25
C ASP A 429 -16.37 -14.07 5.59
N ARG A 430 -16.08 -14.86 6.63
CA ARG A 430 -16.44 -14.52 8.02
C ARG A 430 -15.75 -13.26 8.53
N LEU A 431 -14.49 -13.02 8.16
CA LEU A 431 -13.75 -11.80 8.52
C LEU A 431 -14.38 -10.56 7.86
N ARG A 432 -14.73 -10.66 6.56
CA ARG A 432 -15.50 -9.63 5.83
C ARG A 432 -16.88 -9.35 6.45
N ALA A 433 -17.52 -10.37 7.01
CA ALA A 433 -18.84 -10.27 7.66
C ALA A 433 -18.79 -9.92 9.16
N SER A 434 -17.64 -9.51 9.70
CA SER A 434 -17.54 -9.08 11.11
C SER A 434 -17.91 -7.60 11.28
N GLU A 435 -18.75 -7.32 12.27
CA GLU A 435 -19.11 -5.97 12.71
C GLU A 435 -18.06 -5.43 13.70
N GLU A 436 -17.81 -4.11 13.70
CA GLU A 436 -16.84 -3.51 14.62
C GLU A 436 -17.31 -3.56 16.07
N VAL A 437 -16.39 -3.94 16.96
CA VAL A 437 -16.67 -4.01 18.40
C VAL A 437 -16.59 -2.60 18.98
N VAL A 438 -17.69 -1.86 18.81
CA VAL A 438 -17.89 -0.56 19.46
C VAL A 438 -17.87 -0.77 20.98
N ALA A 439 -16.79 -0.34 21.63
CA ALA A 439 -16.74 -0.27 23.09
C ALA A 439 -17.84 0.71 23.55
N PRO A 440 -18.56 0.43 24.66
CA PRO A 440 -19.69 1.24 25.07
C PRO A 440 -19.25 2.68 25.33
N ASP A 441 -19.84 3.60 24.58
CA ASP A 441 -19.46 5.01 24.57
C ASP A 441 -19.95 5.75 25.81
N PHE A 442 -19.14 6.71 26.26
CA PHE A 442 -19.46 7.70 27.29
C PHE A 442 -19.20 9.08 26.66
N GLY A 443 -20.08 9.51 25.75
CA GLY A 443 -19.96 10.74 24.95
C GLY A 443 -19.96 12.06 25.75
N ASP A 444 -19.80 13.25 25.14
CA ASP A 444 -19.85 13.62 23.70
C ASP A 444 -18.56 14.45 23.31
N GLU A 445 -18.39 15.33 22.30
CA GLU A 445 -19.29 16.10 21.40
C GLU A 445 -18.51 16.64 20.15
N GLU A 446 -19.05 16.40 18.94
CA GLU A 446 -18.85 17.10 17.62
C GLU A 446 -17.49 17.19 16.85
N ASP A 447 -17.63 17.39 15.52
CA ASP A 447 -16.60 17.42 14.44
C ASP A 447 -16.12 18.83 14.03
N THR A 448 -14.91 18.95 13.43
CA THR A 448 -14.65 19.89 12.30
C THR A 448 -13.55 19.41 11.32
N ASP A 449 -13.97 18.64 10.32
CA ASP A 449 -13.83 18.84 8.86
C ASP A 449 -12.55 19.42 8.15
N ASN A 450 -12.32 18.86 6.95
CA ASN A 450 -11.67 19.37 5.71
C ASN A 450 -10.28 20.07 5.64
N SER A 451 -9.44 19.58 4.71
CA SER A 451 -8.55 20.45 3.89
C SER A 451 -8.11 19.85 2.53
N THR A 452 -8.92 20.09 1.50
CA THR A 452 -8.52 20.41 0.10
C THR A 452 -7.38 19.64 -0.59
N VAL A 453 -7.76 18.82 -1.57
CA VAL A 453 -6.93 18.36 -2.70
C VAL A 453 -6.52 19.55 -3.60
N SER A 454 -5.37 19.47 -4.28
CA SER A 454 -4.92 20.44 -5.29
C SER A 454 -4.19 19.76 -6.46
N GLY A 455 -4.38 20.26 -7.68
CA GLY A 455 -4.10 19.52 -8.92
C GLY A 455 -2.87 19.97 -9.74
N GLY A 456 -2.40 19.06 -10.60
CA GLY A 456 -1.37 19.28 -11.62
C GLY A 456 -1.20 18.02 -12.47
N TYR A 457 -1.40 18.12 -13.79
CA TYR A 457 -1.63 16.97 -14.67
C TYR A 457 -0.34 16.38 -15.27
N LEU A 458 -0.34 15.05 -15.46
CA LEU A 458 0.56 14.37 -16.39
C LEU A 458 -0.01 14.39 -17.81
N ILE A 459 0.86 14.21 -18.80
CA ILE A 459 0.46 14.06 -20.22
C ILE A 459 -0.24 12.69 -20.41
N PHE A 460 0.33 11.62 -19.84
CA PHE A 460 -0.33 10.32 -19.74
C PHE A 460 -1.20 10.20 -18.48
N ASN A 461 -2.45 10.65 -18.55
CA ASN A 461 -3.39 10.54 -17.44
C ASN A 461 -4.34 9.34 -17.57
N PHE A 462 -3.84 8.14 -17.30
CA PHE A 462 -4.65 6.93 -17.19
C PHE A 462 -5.26 6.82 -15.78
N ASN A 463 -6.40 7.49 -15.61
CA ASN A 463 -7.47 7.00 -14.74
C ASN A 463 -7.90 5.61 -15.22
#